data_AF-A0AAE1JF30-F1
#
_entry.id   AF-A0AAE1JF30-F1
#
_cell.length_a   1.000
_cell.length_b   1.000
_cell.length_c   1.000
_cell.angle_alpha   90.00
_cell.angle_beta   90.00
_cell.angle_gamma   90.00
#
_symmetry.space_group_name_H-M   'P 1'
#
loop_
_entity.id
_entity.type
_entity.pdbx_description
1 polymer ?
#
loop_
_entity_poly.entity_id
_entity_poly.type
_entity_poly.pdbx_seq_one_letter_code
_entity_poly.pdbx_strand_id
1 'polypeptide(L)'
;MERKSLVFVCAILILLLAQEVVVKTEALCDRPSRFFQGRCVGPADNRRCDIVCRTRDRAIRGRCVRSRCICTFNTCPLPLSDDIDTYDDADIYDDADTYIYK
;
A
#
# COMPACT_ATOMS: atom_id res chain seq x y z
N MET A 1 -7.66 -51.38 -11.90
CA MET A 1 -7.39 -50.09 -11.23
C MET A 1 -7.82 -50.19 -9.78
N GLU A 2 -6.87 -49.94 -8.90
CA GLU A 2 -6.88 -50.39 -7.52
C GLU A 2 -7.85 -49.56 -6.68
N ARG A 3 -8.77 -50.21 -5.95
CA ARG A 3 -9.76 -49.56 -5.07
C ARG A 3 -9.12 -48.61 -4.04
N LYS A 4 -7.85 -48.89 -3.70
CA LYS A 4 -6.97 -48.07 -2.84
C LYS A 4 -6.67 -46.69 -3.43
N SER A 5 -6.60 -46.59 -4.76
CA SER A 5 -6.32 -45.35 -5.48
C SER A 5 -7.52 -44.39 -5.43
N LEU A 6 -8.74 -44.90 -5.53
CA LEU A 6 -9.96 -44.08 -5.43
C LEU A 6 -10.14 -43.44 -4.05
N VAL A 7 -9.85 -44.20 -2.98
CA VAL A 7 -9.92 -43.68 -1.61
C VAL A 7 -8.90 -42.55 -1.40
N PHE A 8 -7.70 -42.73 -1.94
CA PHE A 8 -6.64 -41.73 -1.85
C PHE A 8 -6.99 -40.45 -2.62
N VAL A 9 -7.53 -40.58 -3.83
CA VAL A 9 -7.97 -39.44 -4.64
C VAL A 9 -9.13 -38.69 -3.96
N CYS A 10 -10.12 -39.40 -3.41
CA CYS A 10 -11.20 -38.78 -2.67
C CYS A 10 -10.71 -38.05 -1.41
N ALA A 11 -9.77 -38.64 -0.66
CA ALA A 11 -9.19 -38.00 0.51
C ALA A 11 -8.45 -36.70 0.16
N ILE A 12 -7.69 -36.69 -0.94
CA ILE A 12 -7.01 -35.47 -1.43
C ILE A 12 -8.02 -34.41 -1.86
N LEU A 13 -9.10 -34.79 -2.56
CA LEU A 13 -10.14 -33.85 -2.97
C LEU A 13 -10.83 -33.20 -1.76
N ILE A 14 -11.12 -33.97 -0.71
CA ILE A 14 -11.71 -33.45 0.53
C ILE A 14 -10.73 -32.48 1.24
N LEU A 15 -9.43 -32.81 1.27
CA LEU A 15 -8.40 -31.95 1.85
C LEU A 15 -8.22 -30.65 1.06
N LEU A 16 -8.37 -30.68 -0.26
CA LEU A 16 -8.30 -29.48 -1.10
C LEU A 16 -9.54 -28.58 -0.93
N LEU A 17 -10.72 -29.17 -0.78
CA LEU A 17 -11.96 -28.43 -0.50
C LEU A 17 -11.96 -27.81 0.90
N ALA A 18 -11.26 -28.41 1.86
CA ALA A 18 -11.10 -27.88 3.22
C ALA A 18 -10.02 -26.80 3.34
N GLN A 19 -9.17 -26.62 2.32
CA GLN A 19 -8.28 -25.47 2.26
C GLN A 19 -9.08 -24.25 1.82
N GLU A 20 -9.65 -23.56 2.81
CA GLU A 20 -9.97 -22.15 2.67
C GLU A 20 -8.64 -21.45 2.40
N VAL A 21 -8.30 -21.30 1.12
CA VAL A 21 -7.16 -20.49 0.69
C VAL A 21 -7.52 -19.07 1.11
N VAL A 22 -7.09 -18.69 2.32
CA VAL A 22 -7.07 -17.31 2.78
C VAL A 22 -6.06 -16.60 1.90
N VAL A 23 -6.49 -16.22 0.71
CA VAL A 23 -5.80 -15.24 -0.11
C VAL A 23 -5.85 -13.97 0.72
N LYS A 24 -4.75 -13.66 1.42
CA LYS A 24 -4.48 -12.30 1.89
C LYS A 24 -4.39 -11.43 0.64
N THR A 25 -5.53 -10.98 0.13
CA THR A 25 -5.55 -9.83 -0.75
C THR A 25 -5.07 -8.70 0.14
N GLU A 26 -3.82 -8.29 -0.02
CA GLU A 26 -3.29 -7.09 0.62
C GLU A 26 -4.25 -5.95 0.26
N ALA A 27 -5.10 -5.58 1.22
CA ALA A 27 -6.13 -4.60 0.98
C ALA A 27 -5.44 -3.25 0.87
N LEU A 28 -5.31 -2.76 -0.36
CA LEU A 28 -4.83 -1.41 -0.60
C LEU A 28 -5.85 -0.42 -0.04
N CYS A 29 -5.37 0.50 0.78
CA CYS A 29 -6.22 1.43 1.50
C CYS A 29 -5.87 2.87 1.15
N ASP A 30 -6.88 3.65 0.76
CA ASP A 30 -6.72 5.08 0.47
C ASP A 30 -7.15 5.91 1.69
N ARG A 31 -6.28 6.84 2.16
CA ARG A 31 -6.60 7.80 3.23
C ARG A 31 -6.10 9.21 2.88
N PRO A 32 -6.77 10.27 3.37
CA PRO A 32 -6.23 11.61 3.23
C PRO A 32 -4.93 11.76 4.03
N SER A 33 -3.92 12.42 3.46
CA SER A 33 -2.67 12.72 4.16
C SER A 33 -2.94 13.63 5.37
N ARG A 34 -2.29 13.35 6.50
CA ARG A 34 -2.32 14.22 7.69
C ARG A 34 -1.33 15.38 7.60
N PHE A 35 -0.30 15.22 6.78
CA PHE A 35 0.84 16.13 6.72
C PHE A 35 0.85 17.03 5.48
N PHE A 36 0.06 16.71 4.45
CA PHE A 36 -0.05 17.55 3.27
C PHE A 36 -0.87 18.81 3.55
N GLN A 37 -0.27 19.98 3.34
CA GLN A 37 -0.91 21.28 3.55
C GLN A 37 -1.20 21.97 2.22
N GLY A 38 -2.36 22.63 2.14
CA GLY A 38 -2.79 23.39 0.97
C GLY A 38 -3.69 22.59 0.01
N ARG A 39 -4.04 23.21 -1.12
CA ARG A 39 -4.82 22.57 -2.18
C ARG A 39 -3.86 21.82 -3.08
N CYS A 40 -4.16 20.56 -3.38
CA CYS A 40 -3.36 19.88 -4.38
C CYS A 40 -3.90 20.15 -5.79
N VAL A 41 -3.20 20.98 -6.57
CA VAL A 41 -3.63 21.36 -7.91
C VAL A 41 -2.46 21.24 -8.90
N GLY A 42 -2.66 20.43 -9.94
CA GLY A 42 -1.67 20.28 -11.00
C GLY A 42 -0.52 19.33 -10.63
N PRO A 43 0.46 19.20 -11.55
CA PRO A 43 1.47 18.15 -11.51
C PRO A 43 2.50 18.35 -10.39
N ALA A 44 2.88 19.60 -10.11
CA ALA A 44 3.84 19.93 -9.05
C ALA A 44 3.32 19.52 -7.66
N ASP A 45 2.07 19.87 -7.35
CA ASP A 45 1.45 19.49 -6.09
C ASP A 45 1.18 17.99 -6.00
N ASN A 46 0.89 17.33 -7.13
CA ASN A 46 0.73 15.87 -7.15
C ASN A 46 2.04 15.16 -6.79
N ARG A 47 3.19 15.64 -7.31
CA ARG A 47 4.51 15.12 -6.92
C ARG A 47 4.80 15.38 -5.45
N ARG A 48 4.49 16.59 -4.96
CA ARG A 48 4.64 16.93 -3.54
C ARG A 48 3.76 16.04 -2.64
N CYS A 49 2.54 15.75 -3.07
CA CYS A 49 1.63 14.84 -2.38
C CYS A 49 2.22 13.43 -2.29
N ASP A 50 2.75 12.89 -3.39
CA ASP A 50 3.39 11.57 -3.40
C ASP A 50 4.60 11.52 -2.44
N ILE A 51 5.45 12.55 -2.47
CA ILE A 51 6.60 12.66 -1.55
C ILE A 51 6.13 12.68 -0.09
N VAL A 52 5.13 13.50 0.25
CA VAL A 52 4.60 13.57 1.63
C VAL A 52 4.00 12.24 2.06
N CYS A 53 3.22 11.60 1.18
CA CYS A 53 2.62 10.31 1.47
C CYS A 53 3.67 9.24 1.76
N ARG A 54 4.77 9.18 1.00
CA ARG A 54 5.84 8.20 1.21
C ARG A 54 6.68 8.50 2.45
N THR A 55 7.07 9.75 2.63
CA THR A 55 8.04 10.14 3.68
C THR A 55 7.41 10.39 5.05
N ARG A 56 6.19 10.94 5.11
CA ARG A 56 5.52 11.33 6.35
C ARG A 56 4.43 10.36 6.75
N ASP A 57 3.56 10.00 5.80
CA ASP A 57 2.46 9.07 6.08
C ASP A 57 2.89 7.59 5.96
N ARG A 58 4.10 7.26 5.47
CA ARG A 58 4.58 5.87 5.22
C ARG A 58 3.66 5.07 4.30
N ALA A 59 3.03 5.75 3.36
CA ALA A 59 2.21 5.16 2.32
C ALA A 59 3.08 4.74 1.12
N ILE A 60 2.57 3.86 0.28
CA ILE A 60 3.26 3.41 -0.94
C ILE A 60 3.33 4.54 -1.97
N ARG A 61 2.27 5.35 -2.05
CA ARG A 61 2.14 6.44 -3.03
C ARG A 61 1.11 7.46 -2.58
N GLY A 62 1.18 8.63 -3.18
CA GLY A 62 0.20 9.71 -3.04
C GLY A 62 -0.31 10.19 -4.38
N ARG A 63 -1.58 10.61 -4.41
CA ARG A 63 -2.16 11.27 -5.57
C ARG A 63 -3.19 12.31 -5.16
N CYS A 64 -3.44 13.24 -6.06
CA CYS A 64 -4.37 14.31 -5.82
C CYS A 64 -5.75 13.99 -6.37
N VAL A 65 -6.74 14.06 -5.48
CA VAL A 65 -8.14 13.75 -5.76
C VAL A 65 -8.98 14.90 -5.23
N ARG A 66 -9.73 15.57 -6.10
CA ARG A 66 -10.62 16.70 -5.73
C ARG A 66 -9.92 17.77 -4.87
N SER A 67 -8.72 18.17 -5.28
CA SER A 67 -7.85 19.13 -4.57
C SER A 67 -7.32 18.68 -3.20
N ARG A 68 -7.45 17.40 -2.84
CA ARG A 68 -6.91 16.81 -1.61
C ARG A 68 -5.83 15.79 -1.94
N CYS A 69 -4.83 15.68 -1.08
CA CYS A 69 -3.82 14.63 -1.18
C CYS A 69 -4.33 13.34 -0.52
N ILE A 70 -4.37 12.26 -1.30
CA ILE A 70 -4.78 10.92 -0.87
C ILE A 70 -3.59 9.97 -0.98
N CYS A 71 -3.28 9.30 0.12
CA CYS A 71 -2.19 8.33 0.24
C CYS A 71 -2.73 6.90 0.17
N THR A 72 -2.04 6.01 -0.54
CA THR A 72 -2.38 4.58 -0.67
C THR A 72 -1.41 3.73 0.16
N PHE A 73 -1.93 2.90 1.06
CA PHE A 73 -1.17 2.06 1.99
C PHE A 73 -1.29 0.58 1.62
N ASN A 74 -0.24 -0.22 1.90
CA ASN A 74 -0.27 -1.68 1.66
C ASN A 74 -1.11 -2.43 2.68
N THR A 75 -1.21 -1.86 3.88
CA THR A 75 -2.03 -2.34 4.96
C THR A 75 -2.95 -1.21 5.38
N CYS A 76 -4.20 -1.50 5.70
CA CYS A 76 -5.04 -0.58 6.47
C CYS A 76 -4.58 -0.66 7.92
N PRO A 77 -3.80 0.30 8.46
CA PRO A 77 -3.69 0.39 9.91
C PRO A 77 -5.10 0.67 10.44
N LEU A 78 -5.61 -0.15 11.36
CA LEU A 78 -6.77 0.22 12.18
C LEU A 78 -6.57 1.66 12.71
N PRO A 79 -7.64 2.43 12.98
CA PRO A 79 -7.50 3.82 13.42
C PRO A 79 -6.48 3.87 14.58
N LEU A 80 -5.32 4.45 14.29
CA LEU A 80 -4.20 4.57 15.22
C LEU A 80 -4.68 5.34 16.45
N SER A 81 -4.94 4.61 17.53
CA SER A 81 -4.60 5.07 18.87
C SER A 81 -3.11 5.37 18.87
N ASP A 82 -2.78 6.50 19.47
CA ASP A 82 -1.51 7.19 19.46
C ASP A 82 -0.26 6.31 19.74
N ASP A 83 0.86 6.79 19.21
CA ASP A 83 2.24 6.47 19.59
C ASP A 83 2.83 5.11 19.20
N ILE A 84 3.71 5.13 18.19
CA ILE A 84 5.09 4.59 18.26
C ILE A 84 5.83 5.14 17.02
N ASP A 85 6.65 6.15 17.26
CA ASP A 85 7.65 6.67 16.34
C ASP A 85 8.74 5.60 16.13
N THR A 86 8.52 4.64 15.23
CA THR A 86 9.65 3.87 14.68
C THR A 86 10.31 4.74 13.63
N TYR A 87 11.26 5.56 14.06
CA TYR A 87 12.25 6.19 13.19
C TYR A 87 13.08 5.06 12.56
N ASP A 88 12.74 4.65 11.34
CA ASP A 88 13.60 3.83 10.50
C ASP A 88 14.17 4.74 9.42
N ASP A 89 15.43 5.11 9.62
CA ASP A 89 16.32 5.68 8.62
C ASP A 89 16.43 4.74 7.40
N ALA A 90 15.85 5.11 6.27
CA ALA A 90 16.30 4.63 4.97
C ALA A 90 15.74 5.51 3.83
N ASP A 91 16.64 5.81 2.89
CA ASP A 91 16.37 6.25 1.52
C ASP A 91 16.15 7.76 1.30
N ILE A 92 17.23 8.48 1.57
CA ILE A 92 17.69 9.57 0.68
C ILE A 92 17.83 8.96 -0.72
N TYR A 93 16.82 9.17 -1.57
CA TYR A 93 16.99 9.08 -3.02
C TYR A 93 17.38 10.46 -3.55
N ASP A 94 18.68 10.61 -3.73
CA ASP A 94 19.32 11.60 -4.58
C ASP A 94 18.82 11.38 -6.02
N ASP A 95 17.99 12.30 -6.52
CA ASP A 95 17.82 12.52 -7.96
C ASP A 95 18.02 14.02 -8.20
N ALA A 96 19.28 14.41 -8.00
CA ALA A 96 19.86 15.59 -8.58
C ALA A 96 20.02 15.38 -10.08
N ASP A 97 18.98 15.71 -10.84
CA ASP A 97 19.09 15.95 -12.28
C ASP A 97 17.90 16.84 -12.72
N THR A 98 17.97 17.85 -13.58
CA THR A 98 19.04 18.53 -14.32
C THR A 98 18.22 19.42 -15.29
N TYR A 99 18.16 20.74 -15.01
CA TYR A 99 17.83 21.85 -15.93
C TYR A 99 16.45 21.83 -16.67
N ILE A 100 15.86 22.88 -17.26
CA ILE A 100 16.24 24.21 -17.76
C ILE A 100 15.00 25.11 -17.58
N TYR A 101 15.14 26.25 -16.91
CA TYR A 101 14.20 27.36 -17.07
C TYR A 101 14.40 27.97 -18.46
N LYS A 102 13.34 28.02 -19.27
CA LYS A 102 13.22 28.93 -20.40
C LYS A 102 11.95 29.76 -20.21
#